data_AF-A0A970SA90-F1
#
_entry.id   AF-A0A970SA90-F1
#
_cell.length_a   1.000
_cell.length_b   1.000
_cell.length_c   1.000
_cell.angle_alpha   90.00
_cell.angle_beta   90.00
_cell.angle_gamma   90.00
#
_symmetry.space_group_name_H-M   'P 1'
#
loop_
_entity.id
_entity.type
_entity.pdbx_description
1 polymer ?
#
loop_
_entity_poly.entity_id
_entity_poly.type
_entity_poly.pdbx_seq_one_letter_code
_entity_poly.pdbx_strand_id
1 'polypeptide(L)'
;MRNVLCFVLVFTLSLAVACQSDDNDKTANNNYQNDSDSTRPPGPYGTDSQLPPGPDGTDPNVPPNPNGTDDTSANNPDSNTGVDDNGIYFQAGDWQGYAWTDIGPTEGGTVSELSADWVSGAGSVCINGTLVADYSSLGIVGMAVAQPRGSSTYGAWSPAGHSGVRVDIAKNLSTNIRMELLTAAGDAYCYDSLPAGGVDLTWSDFATECWGTDGNRYDGTAPIERVQIYAPGDANTVVEYDFCIHAMHPISGSGTDPNPDTDTGASCNEADREVCGNATGTHCGYSYEFWSDRSGDCMPLKSGGNFYMAWSGSDSNVLARKGRRPGTGNEVVTFSAPQYTSNGNSYLGIYGWMKNVPVASPGDLVEYYIIENWIDYNPTGGGAQSHGTFQTADGATYALATSTRTNMPSIEGDRTFIQYWSVRNSKRSSGTVNVAEHFTAWKNAGLPLGDLYEVSFVVEGYHSTGSGDVVMTMR
;
A
#
# COMPACT_ATOMS: atom_id res chain seq x y z
N MET A 1 2.85 -58.21 -40.13
CA MET A 1 2.42 -59.34 -39.27
C MET A 1 1.54 -58.78 -38.16
N ARG A 2 0.39 -59.40 -37.86
CA ARG A 2 -0.42 -59.11 -36.66
C ARG A 2 -0.21 -60.25 -35.66
N ASN A 3 -0.13 -59.93 -34.37
CA ASN A 3 -0.66 -60.79 -33.31
C ASN A 3 -0.75 -60.02 -31.99
N VAL A 4 -1.75 -60.38 -31.19
CA VAL A 4 -1.89 -60.02 -29.76
C VAL A 4 -1.21 -61.12 -28.93
N LEU A 5 -0.65 -60.79 -27.77
CA LEU A 5 -0.41 -61.81 -26.75
C LEU A 5 -0.51 -61.22 -25.34
N CYS A 6 -1.32 -61.87 -24.49
CA CYS A 6 -1.32 -61.68 -23.05
C CYS A 6 -0.69 -62.91 -22.38
N PHE A 7 0.22 -62.68 -21.44
CA PHE A 7 0.55 -63.55 -20.31
C PHE A 7 0.73 -62.59 -19.12
N VAL A 8 -0.03 -62.64 -18.01
CA VAL A 8 -0.49 -63.77 -17.19
C VAL A 8 0.68 -64.53 -16.59
N LEU A 9 1.09 -64.11 -15.40
CA LEU A 9 1.77 -64.95 -14.41
C LEU A 9 0.93 -64.89 -13.12
N VAL A 10 0.65 -66.06 -12.52
CA VAL A 10 -0.23 -66.18 -11.34
C VAL A 10 0.42 -67.05 -10.29
N PHE A 11 0.74 -66.46 -9.14
CA PHE A 11 0.76 -67.05 -7.79
C PHE A 11 0.43 -65.86 -6.86
N THR A 12 -0.77 -65.76 -6.28
CA THR A 12 -1.22 -66.40 -5.02
C THR A 12 -0.27 -66.16 -3.83
N LEU A 13 -0.74 -65.83 -2.62
CA LEU A 13 -2.11 -65.90 -2.08
C LEU A 13 -2.43 -64.73 -1.12
N SER A 14 -3.73 -64.39 -1.07
CA SER A 14 -4.55 -63.74 -0.04
C SER A 14 -3.96 -63.46 1.36
N LEU A 15 -4.48 -62.51 2.15
CA LEU A 15 -5.90 -62.17 2.34
C LEU A 15 -6.11 -60.71 2.81
N ALA A 16 -7.32 -60.18 2.61
CA ALA A 16 -7.75 -58.86 3.08
C ALA A 16 -8.94 -58.96 4.07
N VAL A 17 -9.43 -57.79 4.50
CA VAL A 17 -10.71 -57.45 5.19
C VAL A 17 -10.50 -56.82 6.57
N ALA A 18 -11.27 -55.77 6.83
CA ALA A 18 -11.36 -55.05 8.11
C ALA A 18 -12.79 -55.17 8.68
N CYS A 19 -12.93 -55.04 10.01
CA CYS A 19 -14.03 -54.30 10.67
C CYS A 19 -13.93 -54.37 12.22
N GLN A 20 -13.75 -53.21 12.85
CA GLN A 20 -14.66 -52.58 13.84
C GLN A 20 -15.03 -53.27 15.18
N SER A 21 -15.16 -52.44 16.24
CA SER A 21 -15.89 -52.64 17.52
C SER A 21 -15.38 -53.73 18.50
N ASP A 22 -15.35 -53.57 19.85
CA ASP A 22 -15.68 -52.43 20.74
C ASP A 22 -14.84 -52.46 22.04
N ASP A 23 -14.83 -51.33 22.76
CA ASP A 23 -14.67 -51.09 24.21
C ASP A 23 -13.70 -51.94 25.10
N ASN A 24 -12.93 -51.21 25.93
CA ASN A 24 -13.03 -51.36 27.39
C ASN A 24 -12.62 -50.08 28.15
N ASP A 25 -13.42 -49.73 29.16
CA ASP A 25 -13.28 -48.58 30.07
C ASP A 25 -12.05 -48.67 30.98
N LYS A 26 -11.28 -47.57 31.11
CA LYS A 26 -10.68 -47.15 32.39
C LYS A 26 -10.74 -45.64 32.61
N THR A 27 -11.73 -45.25 33.41
CA THR A 27 -12.05 -43.90 33.88
C THR A 27 -11.07 -43.32 34.93
N ALA A 28 -11.18 -42.00 35.10
CA ALA A 28 -10.98 -41.21 36.32
C ALA A 28 -9.60 -40.59 36.70
N ASN A 29 -9.65 -39.25 36.73
CA ASN A 29 -9.32 -38.35 37.85
C ASN A 29 -7.94 -37.66 38.00
N ASN A 30 -7.98 -36.35 37.68
CA ASN A 30 -7.86 -35.23 38.63
C ASN A 30 -6.55 -34.87 39.36
N ASN A 31 -6.13 -33.64 39.04
CA ASN A 31 -5.92 -32.51 39.95
C ASN A 31 -4.54 -32.21 40.58
N TYR A 32 -4.14 -30.95 40.36
CA TYR A 32 -3.49 -30.02 41.28
C TYR A 32 -2.18 -30.43 41.98
N GLN A 33 -1.16 -29.59 41.82
CA GLN A 33 -0.84 -28.66 42.90
C GLN A 33 -0.31 -27.32 42.38
N ASN A 34 -0.77 -26.22 42.99
CA ASN A 34 0.04 -25.00 43.11
C ASN A 34 1.11 -25.26 44.19
N ASP A 35 2.20 -24.51 44.15
CA ASP A 35 3.11 -24.35 45.28
C ASP A 35 3.46 -22.86 45.48
N SER A 36 3.68 -22.43 46.73
CA SER A 36 3.68 -20.98 47.06
C SER A 36 4.37 -20.58 48.38
N ASP A 37 5.51 -19.87 48.27
CA ASP A 37 6.10 -18.82 49.15
C ASP A 37 7.25 -18.15 48.33
N SER A 38 8.03 -17.10 48.64
CA SER A 38 8.23 -16.18 49.79
C SER A 38 8.92 -14.90 49.23
N THR A 39 9.06 -13.72 49.86
CA THR A 39 8.56 -13.12 51.12
C THR A 39 8.67 -11.57 51.01
N ARG A 40 8.28 -10.82 52.06
CA ARG A 40 8.39 -9.33 52.22
C ARG A 40 8.53 -9.02 53.74
N PRO A 41 8.83 -7.81 54.27
CA PRO A 41 9.27 -6.49 53.74
C PRO A 41 10.58 -6.02 54.47
N PRO A 42 10.97 -4.70 54.68
CA PRO A 42 10.45 -3.38 54.24
C PRO A 42 11.51 -2.37 53.68
N GLY A 43 11.09 -1.11 53.41
CA GLY A 43 11.93 0.06 53.06
C GLY A 43 12.47 0.85 54.28
N PRO A 44 12.76 2.18 54.23
CA PRO A 44 12.05 3.23 53.44
C PRO A 44 12.96 4.40 52.90
N TYR A 45 12.38 5.61 52.76
CA TYR A 45 12.90 6.93 52.30
C TYR A 45 12.98 7.17 50.78
N GLY A 46 12.50 8.28 50.21
CA GLY A 46 11.57 9.30 50.76
C GLY A 46 11.58 10.64 50.00
N THR A 47 10.40 11.29 49.87
CA THR A 47 10.12 12.74 49.58
C THR A 47 10.75 13.40 48.33
N ASP A 48 10.21 14.42 47.67
CA ASP A 48 8.89 15.09 47.55
C ASP A 48 9.17 16.37 46.73
N SER A 49 8.34 16.71 45.73
CA SER A 49 8.29 18.05 45.15
C SER A 49 7.04 18.22 44.27
N GLN A 50 6.15 19.14 44.64
CA GLN A 50 4.92 19.48 43.90
C GLN A 50 5.06 20.69 42.96
N LEU A 51 3.94 20.95 42.24
CA LEU A 51 3.52 22.21 41.59
C LEU A 51 3.94 22.41 40.11
N PRO A 52 3.14 23.12 39.28
CA PRO A 52 1.68 23.33 39.32
C PRO A 52 0.98 23.04 37.96
N PRO A 53 -0.37 22.99 37.90
CA PRO A 53 -1.10 22.96 36.62
C PRO A 53 -1.08 24.33 35.90
N GLY A 54 -0.92 24.28 34.58
CA GLY A 54 -1.13 25.43 33.66
C GLY A 54 -2.61 25.60 33.28
N PRO A 55 -3.03 26.81 32.83
CA PRO A 55 -4.44 27.20 32.87
C PRO A 55 -5.29 26.78 31.68
N ASP A 56 -6.56 26.51 31.98
CA ASP A 56 -7.69 26.50 31.04
C ASP A 56 -7.92 27.92 30.47
N GLY A 57 -8.35 28.01 29.21
CA GLY A 57 -8.32 29.23 28.40
C GLY A 57 -9.49 29.33 27.43
N THR A 58 -10.65 29.73 27.95
CA THR A 58 -11.89 29.91 27.17
C THR A 58 -11.96 31.30 26.52
N ASP A 59 -12.26 31.36 25.21
CA ASP A 59 -12.63 32.61 24.51
C ASP A 59 -14.16 32.74 24.43
N PRO A 60 -14.77 33.75 25.08
CA PRO A 60 -16.22 33.87 25.19
C PRO A 60 -16.85 34.78 24.11
N ASN A 61 -16.62 34.54 22.81
CA ASN A 61 -17.18 35.36 21.71
C ASN A 61 -17.73 34.58 20.49
N VAL A 62 -18.64 33.62 20.70
CA VAL A 62 -19.50 33.11 19.62
C VAL A 62 -20.97 33.09 20.07
N PRO A 63 -21.89 33.83 19.42
CA PRO A 63 -23.32 33.71 19.69
C PRO A 63 -23.89 32.43 19.04
N PRO A 64 -24.83 31.72 19.70
CA PRO A 64 -25.38 30.49 19.15
C PRO A 64 -26.28 30.77 17.93
N ASN A 65 -25.97 30.15 16.80
CA ASN A 65 -26.82 30.16 15.61
C ASN A 65 -27.82 28.98 15.66
N PRO A 66 -29.14 29.20 15.73
CA PRO A 66 -30.13 28.13 15.70
C PRO A 66 -30.48 27.72 14.25
N ASN A 67 -30.38 26.41 13.98
CA ASN A 67 -30.72 25.74 12.71
C ASN A 67 -29.72 25.96 11.54
N GLY A 68 -28.75 25.06 11.45
CA GLY A 68 -27.99 24.72 10.24
C GLY A 68 -27.43 23.31 10.41
N THR A 69 -27.50 22.47 9.39
CA THR A 69 -26.90 21.12 9.43
C THR A 69 -25.41 21.23 9.09
N ASP A 70 -24.56 21.04 10.09
CA ASP A 70 -23.11 21.14 9.95
C ASP A 70 -22.53 19.76 9.59
N ASP A 71 -22.17 19.57 8.32
CA ASP A 71 -21.52 18.35 7.82
C ASP A 71 -20.00 18.51 7.90
N THR A 72 -19.45 18.38 9.12
CA THR A 72 -18.01 18.47 9.37
C THR A 72 -17.31 17.15 9.03
N SER A 73 -17.36 16.75 7.76
CA SER A 73 -16.68 15.56 7.20
C SER A 73 -15.48 15.89 6.32
N ALA A 74 -14.94 17.11 6.42
CA ALA A 74 -13.72 17.55 5.74
C ALA A 74 -12.70 18.17 6.71
N ASN A 75 -11.49 17.59 6.74
CA ASN A 75 -10.17 18.25 6.89
C ASN A 75 -9.07 17.24 7.31
N ASN A 76 -8.43 16.61 6.33
CA ASN A 76 -7.03 16.17 6.45
C ASN A 76 -6.21 17.09 5.52
N PRO A 77 -5.25 17.89 6.02
CA PRO A 77 -4.68 18.97 5.22
C PRO A 77 -3.63 18.53 4.19
N ASP A 78 -3.00 17.37 4.39
CA ASP A 78 -1.76 17.00 3.69
C ASP A 78 -1.96 16.06 2.47
N SER A 79 -3.21 15.82 2.06
CA SER A 79 -3.53 15.28 0.73
C SER A 79 -4.79 15.95 0.18
N ASN A 80 -4.63 16.85 -0.79
CA ASN A 80 -5.71 17.76 -1.22
C ASN A 80 -6.68 17.15 -2.25
N THR A 81 -6.57 15.84 -2.52
CA THR A 81 -7.48 15.08 -3.38
C THR A 81 -8.89 15.09 -2.79
N GLY A 82 -9.93 15.28 -3.62
CA GLY A 82 -11.29 15.42 -3.10
C GLY A 82 -12.32 15.81 -4.14
N VAL A 83 -13.57 15.95 -3.70
CA VAL A 83 -14.63 16.59 -4.47
C VAL A 83 -14.90 17.97 -3.89
N ASP A 84 -15.18 18.95 -4.74
CA ASP A 84 -15.83 20.21 -4.37
C ASP A 84 -16.75 20.70 -5.50
N ASP A 85 -17.30 21.91 -5.38
CA ASP A 85 -18.28 22.49 -6.31
C ASP A 85 -17.81 22.54 -7.78
N ASN A 86 -16.50 22.39 -8.05
CA ASN A 86 -15.94 22.38 -9.41
C ASN A 86 -15.67 20.96 -9.95
N GLY A 87 -15.94 19.90 -9.17
CA GLY A 87 -15.77 18.49 -9.56
C GLY A 87 -14.74 17.73 -8.73
N ILE A 88 -14.17 16.66 -9.32
CA ILE A 88 -13.09 15.88 -8.67
C ILE A 88 -11.76 16.62 -8.84
N TYR A 89 -11.20 17.09 -7.73
CA TYR A 89 -9.85 17.61 -7.64
C TYR A 89 -8.84 16.49 -7.36
N PHE A 90 -7.73 16.48 -8.09
CA PHE A 90 -6.62 15.56 -7.87
C PHE A 90 -5.31 16.32 -7.61
N GLN A 91 -4.39 15.63 -6.96
CA GLN A 91 -2.99 16.00 -6.81
C GLN A 91 -2.17 14.71 -6.97
N ALA A 92 -1.12 14.74 -7.79
CA ALA A 92 -0.32 13.58 -8.17
C ALA A 92 1.10 14.02 -8.56
N GLY A 93 1.99 14.09 -7.56
CA GLY A 93 3.25 14.84 -7.68
C GLY A 93 2.97 16.33 -7.96
N ASP A 94 3.83 16.96 -8.76
CA ASP A 94 3.66 18.35 -9.21
C ASP A 94 2.31 18.66 -9.88
N TRP A 95 1.60 17.64 -10.41
CA TRP A 95 0.35 17.84 -11.13
C TRP A 95 -0.84 17.95 -10.20
N GLN A 96 -1.61 19.02 -10.36
CA GLN A 96 -2.85 19.23 -9.61
C GLN A 96 -3.90 19.97 -10.45
N GLY A 97 -5.16 19.64 -10.24
CA GLY A 97 -6.27 20.27 -10.94
C GLY A 97 -7.58 19.50 -10.84
N TYR A 98 -8.54 19.85 -11.69
CA TYR A 98 -9.79 19.08 -11.81
C TYR A 98 -9.69 18.06 -12.94
N ALA A 99 -10.34 16.92 -12.74
CA ALA A 99 -10.58 15.92 -13.77
C ALA A 99 -11.94 16.16 -14.46
N TRP A 100 -12.05 15.77 -15.73
CA TRP A 100 -13.30 15.75 -16.50
C TRP A 100 -13.39 14.47 -17.34
N THR A 101 -14.61 14.16 -17.78
CA THR A 101 -14.84 13.26 -18.91
C THR A 101 -15.43 14.05 -20.08
N ASP A 102 -15.21 13.57 -21.29
CA ASP A 102 -15.78 14.15 -22.50
C ASP A 102 -16.02 13.08 -23.57
N ILE A 103 -16.86 13.40 -24.56
CA ILE A 103 -17.11 12.58 -25.73
C ILE A 103 -16.61 13.37 -26.95
N GLY A 104 -15.90 12.69 -27.85
CA GLY A 104 -15.36 13.30 -29.06
C GLY A 104 -16.43 13.94 -29.97
N PRO A 105 -16.01 14.66 -31.03
CA PRO A 105 -16.89 15.49 -31.86
C PRO A 105 -18.01 14.73 -32.60
N THR A 106 -18.07 13.40 -32.52
CA THR A 106 -19.15 12.57 -33.06
C THR A 106 -20.19 12.26 -31.97
N GLU A 107 -21.41 12.79 -32.16
CA GLU A 107 -22.56 12.49 -31.30
C GLU A 107 -22.92 10.99 -31.26
N GLY A 108 -23.48 10.55 -30.13
CA GLY A 108 -24.07 9.20 -29.97
C GLY A 108 -23.18 8.19 -29.24
N GLY A 109 -21.95 8.56 -28.89
CA GLY A 109 -21.17 7.83 -27.89
C GLY A 109 -21.69 8.01 -26.47
N THR A 110 -21.08 7.32 -25.51
CA THR A 110 -21.29 7.47 -24.06
C THR A 110 -19.95 7.47 -23.31
N VAL A 111 -19.93 8.12 -22.16
CA VAL A 111 -18.89 8.02 -21.13
C VAL A 111 -19.56 8.06 -19.75
N SER A 112 -19.03 7.32 -18.79
CA SER A 112 -19.47 7.36 -17.40
C SER A 112 -19.14 8.70 -16.74
N GLU A 113 -20.07 9.24 -15.94
CA GLU A 113 -19.82 10.43 -15.11
C GLU A 113 -18.79 10.14 -14.00
N LEU A 114 -18.03 11.16 -13.62
CA LEU A 114 -17.13 11.16 -12.46
C LEU A 114 -17.96 11.22 -11.16
N SER A 115 -17.75 10.31 -10.19
CA SER A 115 -18.51 10.29 -8.92
C SER A 115 -17.63 10.43 -7.68
N ALA A 116 -18.25 10.75 -6.53
CA ALA A 116 -17.52 10.96 -5.27
C ALA A 116 -16.85 9.70 -4.71
N ASP A 117 -17.37 8.52 -5.07
CA ASP A 117 -16.86 7.20 -4.63
C ASP A 117 -15.39 6.96 -5.03
N TRP A 118 -14.89 7.72 -6.01
CA TRP A 118 -13.55 7.60 -6.58
C TRP A 118 -12.46 8.07 -5.61
N VAL A 119 -12.81 9.02 -4.74
CA VAL A 119 -11.95 9.56 -3.68
C VAL A 119 -11.92 8.62 -2.47
N SER A 120 -13.06 8.01 -2.13
CA SER A 120 -13.28 7.38 -0.82
C SER A 120 -12.87 5.90 -0.69
N GLY A 121 -11.84 5.43 -1.41
CA GLY A 121 -11.37 4.06 -1.20
C GLY A 121 -10.24 3.53 -2.10
N ALA A 122 -10.08 4.04 -3.32
CA ALA A 122 -9.07 3.52 -4.26
C ALA A 122 -8.09 4.58 -4.78
N GLY A 123 -8.47 5.85 -4.87
CA GLY A 123 -7.64 6.89 -5.52
C GLY A 123 -7.37 6.53 -6.99
N SER A 124 -8.40 6.08 -7.70
CA SER A 124 -8.31 5.57 -9.08
C SER A 124 -9.46 6.13 -9.92
N VAL A 125 -9.17 6.42 -11.19
CA VAL A 125 -10.03 7.19 -12.11
C VAL A 125 -10.52 6.24 -13.20
N CYS A 126 -11.76 5.75 -13.10
CA CYS A 126 -12.29 4.63 -13.90
C CYS A 126 -13.40 5.05 -14.86
N ILE A 127 -13.15 5.03 -16.17
CA ILE A 127 -14.19 5.32 -17.18
C ILE A 127 -14.57 4.12 -18.04
N ASN A 128 -15.86 4.02 -18.33
CA ASN A 128 -16.43 3.07 -19.27
C ASN A 128 -17.46 3.75 -20.19
N GLY A 129 -17.75 3.11 -21.32
CA GLY A 129 -18.72 3.61 -22.28
C GLY A 129 -18.71 2.88 -23.61
N THR A 130 -19.37 3.48 -24.59
CA THR A 130 -19.61 2.91 -25.91
C THR A 130 -19.47 4.01 -26.97
N LEU A 131 -18.73 3.75 -28.03
CA LEU A 131 -18.49 4.68 -29.14
C LEU A 131 -19.18 4.17 -30.41
N VAL A 132 -19.88 5.07 -31.11
CA VAL A 132 -20.43 4.78 -32.45
C VAL A 132 -19.33 4.44 -33.47
N ALA A 133 -19.72 3.78 -34.56
CA ALA A 133 -18.81 3.34 -35.61
C ALA A 133 -18.30 4.51 -36.48
N ASP A 134 -17.37 5.30 -35.95
CA ASP A 134 -16.70 6.44 -36.58
C ASP A 134 -15.27 6.57 -36.00
N TYR A 135 -14.26 6.78 -36.84
CA TYR A 135 -12.87 7.05 -36.38
C TYR A 135 -12.73 8.38 -35.62
N SER A 136 -13.70 9.28 -35.76
CA SER A 136 -13.75 10.60 -35.11
C SER A 136 -14.40 10.56 -33.72
N SER A 137 -14.97 9.42 -33.34
CA SER A 137 -15.59 9.17 -32.05
C SER A 137 -14.52 8.87 -30.99
N LEU A 138 -14.61 9.51 -29.81
CA LEU A 138 -13.65 9.37 -28.72
C LEU A 138 -14.39 9.26 -27.38
N GLY A 139 -13.88 8.43 -26.46
CA GLY A 139 -14.30 8.42 -25.05
C GLY A 139 -13.14 8.86 -24.18
N ILE A 140 -13.26 10.01 -23.51
CA ILE A 140 -12.13 10.75 -22.94
C ILE A 140 -12.26 10.85 -21.42
N VAL A 141 -11.15 10.65 -20.70
CA VAL A 141 -10.93 11.21 -19.36
C VAL A 141 -9.70 12.09 -19.38
N GLY A 142 -9.80 13.29 -18.83
CA GLY A 142 -8.71 14.27 -18.81
C GLY A 142 -8.53 14.93 -17.46
N MET A 143 -7.37 15.53 -17.26
CA MET A 143 -6.98 16.22 -16.04
C MET A 143 -6.11 17.45 -16.33
N ALA A 144 -6.35 18.54 -15.59
CA ALA A 144 -5.59 19.78 -15.72
C ALA A 144 -4.36 19.70 -14.81
N VAL A 145 -3.17 20.03 -15.32
CA VAL A 145 -1.92 19.70 -14.60
C VAL A 145 -1.42 20.81 -13.67
N ALA A 146 -1.92 22.04 -13.78
CA ALA A 146 -1.56 23.15 -12.90
C ALA A 146 -2.74 24.09 -12.62
N GLN A 147 -3.88 23.53 -12.20
CA GLN A 147 -5.08 24.28 -11.82
C GLN A 147 -5.23 24.27 -10.29
N PRO A 148 -5.19 25.43 -9.60
CA PRO A 148 -5.38 25.48 -8.15
C PRO A 148 -6.80 25.07 -7.73
N ARG A 149 -6.94 24.43 -6.57
CA ARG A 149 -8.25 24.07 -5.99
C ARG A 149 -9.11 25.32 -5.77
N GLY A 150 -10.39 25.22 -6.13
CA GLY A 150 -11.36 26.32 -6.16
C GLY A 150 -11.21 27.26 -7.36
N SER A 151 -10.26 27.03 -8.28
CA SER A 151 -10.08 27.86 -9.49
C SER A 151 -10.75 27.24 -10.71
N SER A 152 -11.45 28.07 -11.48
CA SER A 152 -12.00 27.71 -12.80
C SER A 152 -11.04 27.95 -13.97
N THR A 153 -9.80 28.38 -13.72
CA THR A 153 -8.78 28.64 -14.76
C THR A 153 -7.65 27.63 -14.72
N TYR A 154 -7.36 26.99 -15.85
CA TYR A 154 -6.13 26.22 -16.03
C TYR A 154 -4.89 27.11 -15.90
N GLY A 155 -3.85 26.59 -15.26
CA GLY A 155 -2.47 27.05 -15.42
C GLY A 155 -1.67 26.03 -16.23
N ALA A 156 -0.40 26.36 -16.51
CA ALA A 156 0.52 25.50 -17.23
C ALA A 156 1.69 25.05 -16.33
N TRP A 157 1.95 23.76 -16.30
CA TRP A 157 3.09 23.15 -15.60
C TRP A 157 4.33 23.12 -16.50
N SER A 158 5.52 23.23 -15.92
CA SER A 158 6.79 23.19 -16.66
C SER A 158 7.43 21.80 -16.56
N PRO A 159 7.72 21.10 -17.68
CA PRO A 159 8.43 19.83 -17.66
C PRO A 159 9.94 19.96 -17.44
N ALA A 160 10.44 21.16 -17.16
CA ALA A 160 11.82 21.38 -16.79
C ALA A 160 12.17 20.56 -15.54
N GLY A 161 13.34 19.90 -15.57
CA GLY A 161 13.76 19.00 -14.49
C GLY A 161 13.06 17.64 -14.48
N HIS A 162 12.11 17.37 -15.39
CA HIS A 162 11.37 16.10 -15.48
C HIS A 162 11.74 15.30 -16.73
N SER A 163 11.59 13.97 -16.69
CA SER A 163 11.99 13.05 -17.77
C SER A 163 10.82 12.40 -18.53
N GLY A 164 9.61 12.45 -17.98
CA GLY A 164 8.45 11.76 -18.52
C GLY A 164 7.24 11.76 -17.58
N VAL A 165 6.32 10.82 -17.80
CA VAL A 165 5.12 10.59 -17.00
C VAL A 165 5.04 9.11 -16.59
N ARG A 166 4.79 8.86 -15.30
CA ARG A 166 4.40 7.54 -14.78
C ARG A 166 2.90 7.37 -14.99
N VAL A 167 2.47 6.26 -15.57
CA VAL A 167 1.05 5.94 -15.73
C VAL A 167 0.80 4.49 -15.33
N ASP A 168 -0.25 4.21 -14.56
CA ASP A 168 -0.68 2.84 -14.25
C ASP A 168 -2.15 2.66 -14.63
N ILE A 169 -2.43 1.64 -15.45
CA ILE A 169 -3.74 1.42 -16.09
C ILE A 169 -4.23 -0.02 -15.82
N ALA A 170 -5.39 -0.19 -15.20
CA ALA A 170 -6.16 -1.42 -15.38
C ALA A 170 -7.06 -1.31 -16.62
N LYS A 171 -7.13 -2.37 -17.41
CA LYS A 171 -8.05 -2.49 -18.54
C LYS A 171 -9.00 -3.65 -18.31
N ASN A 172 -10.29 -3.36 -18.17
CA ASN A 172 -11.34 -4.37 -18.02
C ASN A 172 -11.77 -4.90 -19.40
N LEU A 173 -11.69 -4.06 -20.45
CA LEU A 173 -11.82 -4.44 -21.85
C LEU A 173 -10.49 -4.26 -22.60
N SER A 174 -10.24 -5.10 -23.60
CA SER A 174 -8.98 -5.13 -24.37
C SER A 174 -8.80 -3.97 -25.36
N THR A 175 -9.59 -2.91 -25.24
CA THR A 175 -9.65 -1.78 -26.15
C THR A 175 -8.33 -0.99 -26.11
N ASN A 176 -7.86 -0.53 -27.28
CA ASN A 176 -6.69 0.33 -27.30
C ASN A 176 -7.07 1.70 -26.69
N ILE A 177 -6.19 2.26 -25.87
CA ILE A 177 -6.36 3.61 -25.33
C ILE A 177 -5.05 4.38 -25.50
N ARG A 178 -5.19 5.67 -25.77
CA ARG A 178 -4.10 6.61 -26.06
C ARG A 178 -3.92 7.56 -24.91
N MET A 179 -2.73 8.13 -24.79
CA MET A 179 -2.45 9.26 -23.91
C MET A 179 -2.07 10.47 -24.75
N GLU A 180 -2.49 11.67 -24.35
CA GLU A 180 -2.16 12.92 -25.02
C GLU A 180 -1.77 14.00 -24.00
N LEU A 181 -0.66 14.68 -24.27
CA LEU A 181 -0.22 15.89 -23.60
C LEU A 181 -0.67 17.10 -24.43
N LEU A 182 -1.41 18.04 -23.83
CA LEU A 182 -1.80 19.29 -24.47
C LEU A 182 -0.96 20.43 -23.90
N THR A 183 -0.20 21.10 -24.76
CA THR A 183 0.63 22.25 -24.35
C THR A 183 -0.21 23.52 -24.19
N ALA A 184 0.29 24.47 -23.40
CA ALA A 184 -0.27 25.82 -23.30
C ALA A 184 -0.14 26.66 -24.58
N ALA A 185 0.52 26.13 -25.62
CA ALA A 185 0.53 26.71 -26.96
C ALA A 185 -0.58 26.14 -27.87
N GLY A 186 -1.28 25.08 -27.43
CA GLY A 186 -2.30 24.37 -28.20
C GLY A 186 -1.79 23.19 -29.03
N ASP A 187 -0.53 22.79 -28.87
CA ASP A 187 0.02 21.59 -29.51
C ASP A 187 -0.40 20.33 -28.74
N ALA A 188 -0.67 19.24 -29.47
CA ALA A 188 -0.95 17.92 -28.91
C ALA A 188 0.21 16.95 -29.19
N TYR A 189 0.57 16.14 -28.18
CA TYR A 189 1.58 15.09 -28.31
C TYR A 189 1.07 13.78 -27.69
N CYS A 190 1.03 12.73 -28.51
CA CYS A 190 0.31 11.50 -28.25
C CYS A 190 1.21 10.27 -28.08
N TYR A 191 0.73 9.30 -27.30
CA TYR A 191 1.25 7.94 -27.20
C TYR A 191 0.18 6.93 -27.68
N ASP A 192 0.51 6.19 -28.75
CA ASP A 192 -0.46 5.44 -29.58
C ASP A 192 -1.17 4.25 -28.90
N SER A 193 -0.52 3.63 -27.90
CA SER A 193 -1.00 2.38 -27.31
C SER A 193 -0.53 2.20 -25.86
N LEU A 194 -1.31 2.70 -24.90
CA LEU A 194 -1.05 2.47 -23.48
C LEU A 194 -1.20 0.96 -23.13
N PRO A 195 -0.22 0.35 -22.44
CA PRO A 195 -0.34 -1.00 -21.91
C PRO A 195 -1.32 -1.03 -20.72
N ALA A 196 -1.47 -2.21 -20.11
CA ALA A 196 -2.04 -2.35 -18.76
C ALA A 196 -0.91 -2.57 -17.75
N GLY A 197 -1.12 -2.12 -16.51
CA GLY A 197 -0.10 -2.00 -15.45
C GLY A 197 0.76 -0.75 -15.58
N GLY A 198 1.58 -0.51 -14.56
CA GLY A 198 2.42 0.68 -14.43
C GLY A 198 3.61 0.76 -15.39
N VAL A 199 3.64 1.78 -16.23
CA VAL A 199 4.66 2.10 -17.23
C VAL A 199 5.25 3.50 -17.02
N ASP A 200 6.53 3.66 -17.37
CA ASP A 200 7.20 4.96 -17.47
C ASP A 200 7.24 5.38 -18.95
N LEU A 201 6.68 6.54 -19.28
CA LEU A 201 6.69 7.11 -20.63
C LEU A 201 7.63 8.33 -20.66
N THR A 202 8.70 8.27 -21.44
CA THR A 202 9.63 9.40 -21.59
C THR A 202 9.00 10.48 -22.48
N TRP A 203 9.47 11.73 -22.38
CA TRP A 203 9.00 12.79 -23.28
C TRP A 203 9.14 12.42 -24.76
N SER A 204 10.23 11.75 -25.15
CA SER A 204 10.47 11.29 -26.53
C SER A 204 9.48 10.24 -27.05
N ASP A 205 8.75 9.54 -26.18
CA ASP A 205 7.76 8.54 -26.58
C ASP A 205 6.50 9.19 -27.17
N PHE A 206 6.19 10.43 -26.79
CA PHE A 206 5.06 11.20 -27.30
C PHE A 206 5.38 11.90 -28.64
N ALA A 207 4.43 11.88 -29.58
CA ALA A 207 4.59 12.44 -30.93
C ALA A 207 3.38 13.28 -31.38
N THR A 208 3.58 14.27 -32.26
CA THR A 208 2.49 15.09 -32.80
C THR A 208 1.49 14.30 -33.67
N GLU A 209 1.89 13.14 -34.19
CA GLU A 209 0.98 12.21 -34.84
C GLU A 209 0.53 11.18 -33.81
N CYS A 210 -0.76 11.14 -33.51
CA CYS A 210 -1.28 10.17 -32.54
C CYS A 210 -1.26 8.73 -33.04
N TRP A 211 -1.18 8.51 -34.36
CA TRP A 211 -1.33 7.22 -35.01
C TRP A 211 -0.01 6.71 -35.59
N GLY A 212 0.48 5.58 -35.08
CA GLY A 212 1.73 4.97 -35.55
C GLY A 212 2.99 5.56 -34.90
N THR A 213 4.02 5.82 -35.71
CA THR A 213 5.37 6.18 -35.22
C THR A 213 5.92 7.51 -35.73
N ASP A 214 5.20 8.18 -36.64
CA ASP A 214 5.63 9.41 -37.29
C ASP A 214 5.44 10.65 -36.38
N GLY A 215 5.51 11.86 -36.95
CA GLY A 215 5.36 13.11 -36.21
C GLY A 215 6.63 13.61 -35.50
N ASN A 216 6.57 14.84 -34.99
CA ASN A 216 7.65 15.42 -34.19
C ASN A 216 7.55 14.90 -32.75
N ARG A 217 8.67 14.54 -32.14
CA ARG A 217 8.70 14.09 -30.74
C ARG A 217 8.67 15.25 -29.77
N TYR A 218 8.01 15.04 -28.64
CA TYR A 218 7.98 16.00 -27.55
C TYR A 218 9.36 16.07 -26.88
N ASP A 219 9.87 17.28 -26.64
CA ASP A 219 11.24 17.52 -26.17
C ASP A 219 11.34 17.86 -24.67
N GLY A 220 10.20 17.92 -23.97
CA GLY A 220 10.12 18.28 -22.56
C GLY A 220 10.27 19.79 -22.28
N THR A 221 10.20 20.67 -23.28
CA THR A 221 10.40 22.12 -23.08
C THR A 221 9.11 22.95 -23.02
N ALA A 222 8.08 22.60 -23.79
CA ALA A 222 6.83 23.37 -23.86
C ALA A 222 5.95 23.13 -22.61
N PRO A 223 5.40 24.16 -21.95
CA PRO A 223 4.54 23.95 -20.78
C PRO A 223 3.27 23.15 -21.11
N ILE A 224 2.90 22.20 -20.24
CA ILE A 224 1.70 21.35 -20.37
C ILE A 224 0.55 22.01 -19.60
N GLU A 225 -0.65 22.06 -20.19
CA GLU A 225 -1.86 22.63 -19.57
C GLU A 225 -2.84 21.53 -19.13
N ARG A 226 -2.99 20.49 -19.97
CA ARG A 226 -3.86 19.33 -19.73
C ARG A 226 -3.20 18.04 -20.19
N VAL A 227 -3.62 16.93 -19.59
CA VAL A 227 -3.30 15.58 -20.06
C VAL A 227 -4.58 14.77 -20.11
N GLN A 228 -4.76 13.97 -21.16
CA GLN A 228 -5.93 13.12 -21.31
C GLN A 228 -5.60 11.72 -21.79
N ILE A 229 -6.44 10.76 -21.40
CA ILE A 229 -6.40 9.37 -21.84
C ILE A 229 -7.74 9.04 -22.47
N TYR A 230 -7.71 8.46 -23.67
CA TYR A 230 -8.92 8.24 -24.46
C TYR A 230 -8.95 6.91 -25.21
N ALA A 231 -10.15 6.33 -25.32
CA ALA A 231 -10.45 5.26 -26.26
C ALA A 231 -10.89 5.87 -27.61
N PRO A 232 -10.32 5.45 -28.76
CA PRO A 232 -10.79 5.87 -30.08
C PRO A 232 -11.83 4.91 -30.65
N GLY A 233 -12.72 5.42 -31.52
CA GLY A 233 -13.66 4.62 -32.31
C GLY A 233 -13.05 3.97 -33.55
N ASP A 234 -13.83 3.11 -34.21
CA ASP A 234 -13.52 2.51 -35.51
C ASP A 234 -14.68 2.76 -36.49
N ALA A 235 -14.39 3.12 -37.74
CA ALA A 235 -15.43 3.46 -38.72
C ALA A 235 -16.35 2.31 -39.19
N ASN A 236 -16.12 1.08 -38.73
CA ASN A 236 -16.86 -0.11 -39.15
C ASN A 236 -17.59 -0.78 -37.96
N THR A 237 -17.14 -0.55 -36.73
CA THR A 237 -17.66 -1.23 -35.52
C THR A 237 -17.85 -0.27 -34.36
N VAL A 238 -18.94 -0.47 -33.62
CA VAL A 238 -19.11 0.10 -32.28
C VAL A 238 -17.96 -0.38 -31.38
N VAL A 239 -17.36 0.55 -30.63
CA VAL A 239 -16.24 0.26 -29.71
C VAL A 239 -16.71 0.44 -28.28
N GLU A 240 -16.70 -0.64 -27.50
CA GLU A 240 -16.89 -0.60 -26.05
C GLU A 240 -15.53 -0.37 -25.36
N TYR A 241 -15.50 0.35 -24.24
CA TYR A 241 -14.28 0.58 -23.46
C TYR A 241 -14.59 0.61 -21.97
N ASP A 242 -13.63 0.16 -21.17
CA ASP A 242 -13.68 0.12 -19.70
C ASP A 242 -12.24 0.00 -19.17
N PHE A 243 -11.75 1.06 -18.51
CA PHE A 243 -10.40 1.14 -17.95
C PHE A 243 -10.32 2.08 -16.73
N CYS A 244 -9.32 1.85 -15.88
CA CYS A 244 -8.99 2.67 -14.71
C CYS A 244 -7.57 3.19 -14.78
N ILE A 245 -7.37 4.47 -14.48
CA ILE A 245 -6.07 5.06 -14.16
C ILE A 245 -5.84 4.93 -12.66
N HIS A 246 -4.85 4.12 -12.25
CA HIS A 246 -4.47 3.93 -10.84
C HIS A 246 -3.41 4.90 -10.36
N ALA A 247 -2.61 5.45 -11.28
CA ALA A 247 -1.67 6.54 -11.04
C ALA A 247 -1.40 7.27 -12.36
N MET A 248 -1.26 8.60 -12.30
CA MET A 248 -0.70 9.40 -13.39
C MET A 248 0.00 10.63 -12.83
N HIS A 249 1.33 10.71 -12.94
CA HIS A 249 2.13 11.82 -12.38
C HIS A 249 3.46 12.00 -13.15
N PRO A 250 4.10 13.19 -13.07
CA PRO A 250 5.44 13.39 -13.61
C PRO A 250 6.49 12.43 -13.06
N ILE A 251 7.51 12.15 -13.86
CA ILE A 251 8.74 11.48 -13.43
C ILE A 251 9.79 12.58 -13.23
N SER A 252 10.15 12.86 -11.99
CA SER A 252 11.25 13.77 -11.66
C SER A 252 12.55 13.26 -12.30
N GLY A 253 13.19 14.12 -13.08
CA GLY A 253 14.52 13.85 -13.64
C GLY A 253 15.60 14.00 -12.57
N SER A 254 16.85 13.76 -12.96
CA SER A 254 18.02 13.80 -12.06
C SER A 254 18.50 15.23 -11.72
N GLY A 255 17.57 16.16 -11.49
CA GLY A 255 17.82 17.57 -11.16
C GLY A 255 17.33 17.94 -9.75
N THR A 256 18.06 18.83 -9.06
CA THR A 256 17.75 19.21 -7.67
C THR A 256 16.63 20.26 -7.61
N ASP A 257 15.44 19.82 -7.21
CA ASP A 257 14.31 20.68 -6.84
C ASP A 257 14.55 21.39 -5.48
N PRO A 258 14.35 22.72 -5.38
CA PRO A 258 14.41 23.46 -4.11
C PRO A 258 13.23 23.25 -3.13
N ASN A 259 12.09 22.66 -3.53
CA ASN A 259 10.87 22.65 -2.70
C ASN A 259 10.13 21.28 -2.70
N PRO A 260 10.50 20.34 -1.82
CA PRO A 260 10.08 18.95 -1.92
C PRO A 260 8.58 18.72 -1.58
N ASP A 261 7.86 18.10 -2.52
CA ASP A 261 6.57 17.44 -2.28
C ASP A 261 6.77 16.11 -1.51
N THR A 262 5.75 15.69 -0.75
CA THR A 262 5.81 14.61 0.24
C THR A 262 4.93 13.40 -0.05
N ASP A 263 4.03 13.43 -1.05
CA ASP A 263 2.98 12.39 -1.19
C ASP A 263 3.13 11.40 -2.36
N THR A 264 4.02 11.63 -3.34
CA THR A 264 4.33 10.62 -4.39
C THR A 264 5.80 10.20 -4.40
N GLY A 265 6.15 9.23 -3.56
CA GLY A 265 7.40 8.45 -3.72
C GLY A 265 8.72 9.18 -3.47
N ALA A 266 8.68 10.46 -3.07
CA ALA A 266 9.79 11.32 -2.64
C ALA A 266 11.03 11.31 -3.56
N SER A 267 11.18 12.37 -4.37
CA SER A 267 12.33 12.60 -5.26
C SER A 267 13.65 12.57 -4.47
N CYS A 268 14.34 11.42 -4.53
CA CYS A 268 15.41 11.16 -3.57
C CYS A 268 16.72 11.85 -3.94
N ASN A 269 16.93 13.01 -3.34
CA ASN A 269 18.18 13.77 -3.39
C ASN A 269 19.24 13.24 -2.38
N GLU A 270 18.91 12.24 -1.55
CA GLU A 270 19.89 11.50 -0.75
C GLU A 270 20.50 10.36 -1.59
N ALA A 271 21.83 10.22 -1.56
CA ALA A 271 22.50 9.07 -2.17
C ALA A 271 22.22 7.78 -1.37
N ASP A 272 22.18 6.64 -2.07
CA ASP A 272 22.09 5.30 -1.47
C ASP A 272 23.11 5.13 -0.33
N ARG A 273 22.65 4.72 0.85
CA ARG A 273 23.43 4.70 2.10
C ARG A 273 23.32 3.35 2.80
N GLU A 274 24.46 2.70 3.03
CA GLU A 274 24.52 1.49 3.84
C GLU A 274 24.50 1.82 5.34
N VAL A 275 23.65 1.11 6.09
CA VAL A 275 23.52 1.18 7.54
C VAL A 275 23.94 -0.16 8.15
N CYS A 276 25.17 -0.21 8.65
CA CYS A 276 25.74 -1.40 9.31
C CYS A 276 25.70 -1.26 10.85
N GLY A 277 24.57 -1.64 11.44
CA GLY A 277 24.34 -1.60 12.89
C GLY A 277 23.14 -0.72 13.29
N ASN A 278 22.61 -0.98 14.48
CA ASN A 278 21.27 -0.53 14.89
C ASN A 278 21.10 0.99 14.81
N ALA A 279 20.20 1.44 13.95
CA ALA A 279 19.95 2.86 13.72
C ALA A 279 18.54 3.12 13.17
N THR A 280 17.97 4.24 13.61
CA THR A 280 16.77 4.86 13.04
C THR A 280 17.13 6.18 12.39
N GLY A 281 16.28 6.67 11.50
CA GLY A 281 16.42 8.01 10.91
C GLY A 281 15.48 8.20 9.72
N THR A 282 15.86 9.11 8.82
CA THR A 282 15.20 9.31 7.52
C THR A 282 16.14 9.00 6.36
N HIS A 283 15.57 8.59 5.23
CA HIS A 283 16.24 8.42 3.95
C HIS A 283 15.21 8.48 2.82
N CYS A 284 15.36 9.43 1.89
CA CYS A 284 14.40 9.71 0.82
C CYS A 284 12.99 10.07 1.32
N GLY A 285 12.87 10.90 2.37
CA GLY A 285 11.57 11.25 2.96
C GLY A 285 10.89 10.14 3.78
N TYR A 286 11.26 8.87 3.57
CA TYR A 286 10.84 7.76 4.42
C TYR A 286 11.62 7.76 5.74
N SER A 287 10.94 7.48 6.84
CA SER A 287 11.61 6.98 8.04
C SER A 287 12.17 5.58 7.76
N TYR A 288 13.30 5.22 8.38
CA TYR A 288 13.86 3.88 8.32
C TYR A 288 14.28 3.38 9.70
N GLU A 289 14.35 2.06 9.84
CA GLU A 289 14.93 1.38 11.00
C GLU A 289 15.66 0.12 10.54
N PHE A 290 16.93 0.00 10.91
CA PHE A 290 17.67 -1.25 10.92
C PHE A 290 17.97 -1.64 12.37
N TRP A 291 17.70 -2.88 12.73
CA TRP A 291 17.98 -3.41 14.07
C TRP A 291 18.38 -4.88 13.99
N SER A 292 19.37 -5.27 14.77
CA SER A 292 19.74 -6.67 15.02
C SER A 292 20.25 -6.85 16.45
N ASP A 293 20.20 -8.08 16.97
CA ASP A 293 20.92 -8.46 18.20
C ASP A 293 22.41 -8.79 17.95
N ARG A 294 22.86 -8.85 16.68
CA ARG A 294 24.26 -9.10 16.30
C ARG A 294 24.88 -7.98 15.44
N SER A 295 26.21 -8.02 15.33
CA SER A 295 26.99 -7.14 14.46
C SER A 295 27.33 -7.81 13.12
N GLY A 296 27.28 -7.05 12.03
CA GLY A 296 27.90 -7.42 10.74
C GLY A 296 26.93 -7.66 9.59
N ASP A 297 25.63 -7.70 9.86
CA ASP A 297 24.59 -7.54 8.83
C ASP A 297 24.30 -6.04 8.63
N CYS A 298 23.81 -5.65 7.44
CA CYS A 298 23.60 -4.25 7.08
C CYS A 298 22.32 -4.04 6.23
N MET A 299 21.79 -2.82 6.26
CA MET A 299 20.68 -2.36 5.42
C MET A 299 21.16 -1.27 4.44
N PRO A 300 21.40 -1.59 3.15
CA PRO A 300 21.50 -0.59 2.10
C PRO A 300 20.16 0.10 1.86
N LEU A 301 20.06 1.35 2.29
CA LEU A 301 18.97 2.26 1.98
C LEU A 301 19.14 2.73 0.53
N LYS A 302 18.09 2.54 -0.29
CA LYS A 302 18.07 2.91 -1.71
C LYS A 302 17.13 4.10 -1.96
N SER A 303 17.16 4.70 -3.14
CA SER A 303 16.21 5.74 -3.58
C SER A 303 14.73 5.42 -3.27
N GLY A 304 13.94 6.43 -2.89
CA GLY A 304 12.51 6.31 -2.54
C GLY A 304 12.25 5.45 -1.30
N GLY A 305 11.16 4.67 -1.33
CA GLY A 305 10.85 3.69 -0.27
C GLY A 305 11.74 2.45 -0.27
N ASN A 306 12.66 2.33 -1.23
CA ASN A 306 13.39 1.10 -1.51
C ASN A 306 14.50 0.84 -0.48
N PHE A 307 14.76 -0.44 -0.21
CA PHE A 307 15.89 -0.88 0.62
C PHE A 307 16.29 -2.33 0.32
N TYR A 308 17.52 -2.67 0.67
CA TYR A 308 18.00 -4.05 0.71
C TYR A 308 18.32 -4.45 2.16
N MET A 309 18.23 -5.75 2.44
CA MET A 309 18.88 -6.36 3.59
C MET A 309 19.43 -7.74 3.17
N ALA A 310 20.63 -8.07 3.63
CA ALA A 310 21.13 -9.44 3.68
C ALA A 310 21.49 -9.76 5.13
N TRP A 311 21.20 -10.97 5.57
CA TRP A 311 21.51 -11.41 6.93
C TRP A 311 22.12 -12.81 6.99
N SER A 312 23.07 -12.97 7.90
CA SER A 312 23.99 -14.11 7.95
C SER A 312 24.03 -14.84 9.30
N GLY A 313 23.18 -14.46 10.26
CA GLY A 313 23.13 -15.05 11.60
C GLY A 313 21.98 -16.04 11.79
N SER A 314 22.30 -17.34 11.71
CA SER A 314 21.36 -18.45 11.96
C SER A 314 20.73 -18.48 13.35
N ASP A 315 21.23 -17.67 14.29
CA ASP A 315 20.87 -17.67 15.70
C ASP A 315 20.57 -16.25 16.24
N SER A 316 20.25 -15.31 15.34
CA SER A 316 19.93 -13.90 15.64
C SER A 316 18.54 -13.51 15.15
N ASN A 317 17.97 -12.45 15.74
CA ASN A 317 16.90 -11.67 15.11
C ASN A 317 17.45 -10.42 14.42
N VAL A 318 16.84 -10.04 13.31
CA VAL A 318 17.21 -8.87 12.51
C VAL A 318 16.02 -8.35 11.71
N LEU A 319 15.89 -7.02 11.60
CA LEU A 319 14.89 -6.37 10.77
C LEU A 319 15.45 -5.16 10.03
N ALA A 320 14.88 -4.91 8.86
CA ALA A 320 15.07 -3.71 8.06
C ALA A 320 13.69 -3.23 7.60
N ARG A 321 13.36 -1.96 7.85
CA ARG A 321 12.08 -1.37 7.43
C ARG A 321 12.19 0.09 7.00
N LYS A 322 11.34 0.49 6.03
CA LYS A 322 11.11 1.89 5.63
C LYS A 322 9.61 2.20 5.70
N GLY A 323 9.23 3.43 6.03
CA GLY A 323 7.83 3.81 6.21
C GLY A 323 7.59 5.25 6.65
N ARG A 324 6.35 5.55 7.05
CA ARG A 324 5.93 6.81 7.67
C ARG A 324 5.86 6.65 9.20
N ARG A 325 6.40 7.61 9.95
CA ARG A 325 6.46 7.63 11.43
C ARG A 325 6.22 9.08 11.92
N PRO A 326 5.00 9.48 12.32
CA PRO A 326 3.77 8.68 12.37
C PRO A 326 3.27 8.22 10.99
N GLY A 327 2.49 7.14 10.97
CA GLY A 327 1.67 6.75 9.82
C GLY A 327 0.21 7.15 10.04
N THR A 328 -0.58 7.26 8.96
CA THR A 328 -1.98 7.71 8.99
C THR A 328 -2.98 6.56 9.17
N GLY A 329 -2.61 5.35 8.76
CA GLY A 329 -3.48 4.18 8.68
C GLY A 329 -4.24 4.07 7.36
N ASN A 330 -4.14 5.08 6.50
CA ASN A 330 -4.71 5.09 5.15
C ASN A 330 -3.70 4.67 4.07
N GLU A 331 -2.46 4.35 4.44
CA GLU A 331 -1.38 4.06 3.50
C GLU A 331 -1.73 2.94 2.52
N VAL A 332 -1.59 3.23 1.23
CA VAL A 332 -1.62 2.27 0.13
C VAL A 332 -0.18 2.00 -0.28
N VAL A 333 0.32 0.81 0.05
CA VAL A 333 1.72 0.40 -0.14
C VAL A 333 1.84 -0.56 -1.30
N THR A 334 2.46 -0.13 -2.40
CA THR A 334 2.76 -0.97 -3.56
C THR A 334 4.21 -1.42 -3.49
N PHE A 335 4.44 -2.73 -3.54
CA PHE A 335 5.77 -3.32 -3.32
C PHE A 335 6.12 -4.42 -4.33
N SER A 336 7.42 -4.66 -4.48
CA SER A 336 7.99 -5.79 -5.22
C SER A 336 9.31 -6.22 -4.58
N ALA A 337 9.39 -7.50 -4.19
CA ALA A 337 10.55 -8.11 -3.56
C ALA A 337 10.88 -9.49 -4.18
N PRO A 338 11.20 -9.56 -5.49
CA PRO A 338 11.35 -10.82 -6.22
C PRO A 338 12.59 -11.63 -5.80
N GLN A 339 13.48 -11.08 -4.98
CA GLN A 339 14.65 -11.76 -4.41
C GLN A 339 14.51 -12.06 -2.91
N TYR A 340 13.32 -11.84 -2.33
CA TYR A 340 13.02 -12.22 -0.95
C TYR A 340 13.18 -13.74 -0.74
N THR A 341 14.20 -14.11 0.04
CA THR A 341 14.66 -15.48 0.25
C THR A 341 15.20 -15.65 1.67
N SER A 342 14.98 -16.82 2.26
CA SER A 342 15.50 -17.19 3.58
C SER A 342 15.69 -18.71 3.68
N ASN A 343 16.63 -19.11 4.53
CA ASN A 343 16.86 -20.44 5.03
C ASN A 343 16.66 -20.36 6.56
N GLY A 344 15.50 -20.79 7.06
CA GLY A 344 14.98 -20.44 8.39
C GLY A 344 13.90 -19.35 8.33
N ASN A 345 13.31 -19.04 9.49
CA ASN A 345 12.13 -18.16 9.61
C ASN A 345 12.41 -16.72 9.13
N SER A 346 11.47 -16.16 8.37
CA SER A 346 11.52 -14.77 7.89
C SER A 346 10.13 -14.27 7.47
N TYR A 347 9.90 -12.96 7.61
CA TYR A 347 8.65 -12.26 7.28
C TYR A 347 8.87 -11.11 6.28
N LEU A 348 7.85 -10.89 5.44
CA LEU A 348 7.75 -9.81 4.47
C LEU A 348 6.34 -9.21 4.50
N GLY A 349 6.21 -7.89 4.68
CA GLY A 349 4.90 -7.22 4.72
C GLY A 349 4.92 -5.85 5.38
N ILE A 350 3.77 -5.38 5.87
CA ILE A 350 3.66 -4.15 6.66
C ILE A 350 3.83 -4.46 8.15
N TYR A 351 4.44 -3.51 8.87
CA TYR A 351 4.67 -3.52 10.30
C TYR A 351 4.32 -2.16 10.90
N GLY A 352 3.95 -2.12 12.18
CA GLY A 352 3.92 -0.89 12.94
C GLY A 352 3.50 -1.08 14.39
N TRP A 353 3.25 0.04 15.05
CA TRP A 353 2.79 0.10 16.44
C TRP A 353 1.61 1.05 16.60
N MET A 354 0.73 0.75 17.55
CA MET A 354 -0.32 1.62 18.07
C MET A 354 -0.16 1.77 19.58
N LYS A 355 -0.23 3.00 20.08
CA LYS A 355 -0.22 3.35 21.51
C LYS A 355 -1.63 3.70 21.99
N ASN A 356 -1.83 3.81 23.30
CA ASN A 356 -3.11 4.21 23.90
C ASN A 356 -4.32 3.38 23.42
N VAL A 357 -4.09 2.11 23.04
CA VAL A 357 -5.12 1.22 22.48
C VAL A 357 -6.16 0.94 23.58
N PRO A 358 -7.47 1.12 23.34
CA PRO A 358 -8.50 1.08 24.39
C PRO A 358 -8.90 -0.36 24.76
N VAL A 359 -7.93 -1.14 25.24
CA VAL A 359 -8.11 -2.43 25.91
C VAL A 359 -7.57 -2.36 27.34
N ALA A 360 -7.82 -3.40 28.14
CA ALA A 360 -7.24 -3.47 29.47
C ALA A 360 -5.71 -3.64 29.41
N SER A 361 -4.98 -2.85 30.22
CA SER A 361 -3.54 -3.01 30.40
C SER A 361 -3.22 -4.45 30.84
N PRO A 362 -2.19 -5.12 30.28
CA PRO A 362 -1.04 -4.55 29.57
C PRO A 362 -1.22 -4.25 28.07
N GLY A 363 -2.41 -4.43 27.50
CA GLY A 363 -2.63 -4.31 26.05
C GLY A 363 -2.74 -2.88 25.48
N ASP A 364 -2.50 -1.84 26.28
CA ASP A 364 -2.56 -0.43 25.84
C ASP A 364 -1.49 -0.05 24.78
N LEU A 365 -0.51 -0.93 24.58
CA LEU A 365 0.44 -0.93 23.47
C LEU A 365 0.21 -2.16 22.57
N VAL A 366 0.15 -1.94 21.25
CA VAL A 366 0.01 -3.00 20.25
C VAL A 366 1.11 -2.88 19.19
N GLU A 367 1.82 -3.97 18.95
CA GLU A 367 2.62 -4.20 17.73
C GLU A 367 1.72 -4.84 16.67
N TYR A 368 1.89 -4.56 15.39
CA TYR A 368 1.06 -5.18 14.36
C TYR A 368 1.81 -5.53 13.07
N TYR A 369 1.27 -6.52 12.37
CA TYR A 369 1.83 -7.09 11.15
C TYR A 369 0.74 -7.38 10.10
N ILE A 370 0.99 -7.00 8.85
CA ILE A 370 0.23 -7.42 7.67
C ILE A 370 1.20 -8.20 6.78
N ILE A 371 1.20 -9.54 6.92
CA ILE A 371 2.18 -10.43 6.30
C ILE A 371 1.72 -10.86 4.90
N GLU A 372 2.51 -10.47 3.91
CA GLU A 372 2.33 -10.83 2.50
C GLU A 372 3.06 -12.13 2.13
N ASN A 373 4.21 -12.37 2.75
CA ASN A 373 4.97 -13.61 2.61
C ASN A 373 5.70 -13.97 3.92
N TRP A 374 5.86 -15.27 4.17
CA TRP A 374 6.59 -15.82 5.31
C TRP A 374 7.34 -17.09 4.89
N ILE A 375 8.47 -17.37 5.52
CA ILE A 375 9.28 -18.57 5.26
C ILE A 375 9.33 -19.42 6.53
N ASP A 376 9.22 -20.74 6.36
CA ASP A 376 9.19 -21.82 7.37
C ASP A 376 8.10 -21.78 8.46
N TYR A 377 7.71 -20.62 8.99
CA TYR A 377 6.76 -20.50 10.10
C TYR A 377 5.65 -19.47 9.84
N ASN A 378 4.40 -19.84 10.10
CA ASN A 378 3.23 -18.95 10.03
C ASN A 378 2.84 -18.48 11.44
N PRO A 379 2.88 -17.17 11.75
CA PRO A 379 2.56 -16.68 13.09
C PRO A 379 1.11 -16.95 13.52
N THR A 380 0.14 -17.10 12.60
CA THR A 380 -1.24 -17.51 12.98
C THR A 380 -1.38 -18.99 13.33
N GLY A 381 -0.40 -19.84 12.97
CA GLY A 381 -0.44 -21.28 13.21
C GLY A 381 0.18 -21.73 14.55
N GLY A 382 1.01 -20.89 15.18
CA GLY A 382 1.86 -21.27 16.31
C GLY A 382 1.28 -21.02 17.71
N GLY A 383 -0.04 -20.98 17.87
CA GLY A 383 -0.71 -20.72 19.15
C GLY A 383 -1.20 -19.28 19.35
N ALA A 384 -1.18 -18.45 18.32
CA ALA A 384 -1.91 -17.18 18.31
C ALA A 384 -3.43 -17.43 18.43
N GLN A 385 -4.14 -16.55 19.12
CA GLN A 385 -5.60 -16.57 19.19
C GLN A 385 -6.18 -16.12 17.85
N SER A 386 -6.89 -17.00 17.14
CA SER A 386 -7.57 -16.67 15.89
C SER A 386 -8.80 -15.78 16.13
N HIS A 387 -8.99 -14.80 15.24
CA HIS A 387 -10.20 -13.96 15.14
C HIS A 387 -10.88 -14.15 13.77
N GLY A 388 -10.65 -15.29 13.12
CA GLY A 388 -11.26 -15.65 11.85
C GLY A 388 -10.45 -15.19 10.63
N THR A 389 -11.16 -14.78 9.58
CA THR A 389 -10.59 -14.37 8.28
C THR A 389 -11.41 -13.23 7.69
N PHE A 390 -10.76 -12.33 6.95
CA PHE A 390 -11.45 -11.35 6.10
C PHE A 390 -10.98 -11.43 4.65
N GLN A 391 -11.74 -10.80 3.75
CA GLN A 391 -11.37 -10.61 2.35
C GLN A 391 -11.25 -9.13 2.03
N THR A 392 -10.20 -8.79 1.27
CA THR A 392 -9.94 -7.44 0.75
C THR A 392 -10.75 -7.17 -0.51
N ALA A 393 -10.81 -5.89 -0.93
CA ALA A 393 -11.48 -5.49 -2.16
C ALA A 393 -10.88 -6.15 -3.43
N ASP A 394 -9.57 -6.45 -3.44
CA ASP A 394 -8.89 -7.21 -4.51
C ASP A 394 -9.18 -8.73 -4.48
N GLY A 395 -10.04 -9.21 -3.57
CA GLY A 395 -10.43 -10.61 -3.44
C GLY A 395 -9.40 -11.50 -2.73
N ALA A 396 -8.31 -10.95 -2.20
CA ALA A 396 -7.40 -11.72 -1.36
C ALA A 396 -8.05 -12.09 -0.02
N THR A 397 -7.50 -13.12 0.65
CA THR A 397 -8.01 -13.58 1.95
C THR A 397 -6.89 -13.61 2.98
N TYR A 398 -7.15 -13.05 4.15
CA TYR A 398 -6.20 -12.99 5.27
C TYR A 398 -6.78 -13.67 6.50
N ALA A 399 -5.94 -14.42 7.22
CA ALA A 399 -6.23 -14.90 8.57
C ALA A 399 -5.93 -13.80 9.60
N LEU A 400 -6.87 -13.56 10.52
CA LEU A 400 -6.73 -12.61 11.61
C LEU A 400 -6.37 -13.34 12.91
N ALA A 401 -5.37 -12.85 13.64
CA ALA A 401 -4.99 -13.42 14.92
C ALA A 401 -4.37 -12.40 15.88
N THR A 402 -4.26 -12.76 17.16
CA THR A 402 -3.50 -12.00 18.17
C THR A 402 -2.58 -12.88 19.00
N SER A 403 -1.38 -12.38 19.31
CA SER A 403 -0.42 -13.01 20.23
C SER A 403 -0.12 -12.08 21.41
N THR A 404 0.36 -12.61 22.54
CA THR A 404 0.85 -11.80 23.67
C THR A 404 2.38 -11.91 23.75
N ARG A 405 3.06 -10.78 23.89
CA ARG A 405 4.50 -10.70 24.16
C ARG A 405 4.67 -10.25 25.61
N THR A 406 5.36 -11.03 26.43
CA THR A 406 5.44 -10.82 27.88
C THR A 406 6.84 -10.38 28.28
N ASN A 407 6.98 -9.17 28.84
CA ASN A 407 8.27 -8.56 29.18
C ASN A 407 9.29 -8.64 28.03
N MET A 408 8.91 -8.15 26.86
CA MET A 408 9.75 -8.08 25.65
C MET A 408 10.05 -6.61 25.30
N PRO A 409 11.14 -6.32 24.58
CA PRO A 409 11.43 -4.98 24.09
C PRO A 409 10.28 -4.42 23.23
N SER A 410 10.03 -3.12 23.35
CA SER A 410 9.02 -2.37 22.59
C SER A 410 9.46 -0.92 22.39
N ILE A 411 8.68 -0.14 21.64
CA ILE A 411 8.89 1.31 21.46
C ILE A 411 8.80 2.12 22.77
N GLU A 412 8.33 1.52 23.86
CA GLU A 412 8.25 2.13 25.20
C GLU A 412 9.14 1.38 26.23
N GLY A 413 10.16 0.65 25.76
CA GLY A 413 11.04 -0.18 26.58
C GLY A 413 10.48 -1.59 26.80
N ASP A 414 11.00 -2.32 27.79
CA ASP A 414 10.52 -3.68 28.08
C ASP A 414 9.09 -3.63 28.65
N ARG A 415 8.13 -4.13 27.88
CA ARG A 415 6.70 -4.17 28.23
C ARG A 415 6.12 -5.56 27.99
N THR A 416 4.98 -5.82 28.61
CA THR A 416 4.03 -6.80 28.05
C THR A 416 3.11 -6.04 27.09
N PHE A 417 2.84 -6.59 25.92
CA PHE A 417 2.04 -5.97 24.86
C PHE A 417 1.37 -7.05 23.99
N ILE A 418 0.42 -6.63 23.14
CA ILE A 418 -0.29 -7.53 22.22
C ILE A 418 0.25 -7.34 20.80
N GLN A 419 0.30 -8.42 20.03
CA GLN A 419 0.60 -8.42 18.60
C GLN A 419 -0.70 -8.65 17.81
N TYR A 420 -1.01 -7.79 16.84
CA TYR A 420 -2.12 -8.00 15.88
C TYR A 420 -1.59 -8.53 14.55
N TRP A 421 -2.25 -9.54 14.00
CA TRP A 421 -1.83 -10.20 12.77
C TRP A 421 -2.94 -10.15 11.71
N SER A 422 -2.55 -9.81 10.49
CA SER A 422 -3.21 -10.17 9.23
C SER A 422 -2.21 -10.98 8.42
N VAL A 423 -2.48 -12.26 8.13
CA VAL A 423 -1.56 -13.09 7.33
C VAL A 423 -2.24 -13.58 6.06
N ARG A 424 -1.67 -13.26 4.90
CA ARG A 424 -2.22 -13.61 3.59
C ARG A 424 -2.22 -15.13 3.39
N ASN A 425 -3.38 -15.71 3.07
CA ASN A 425 -3.51 -17.15 2.83
C ASN A 425 -2.70 -17.60 1.60
N SER A 426 -2.68 -16.77 0.55
CA SER A 426 -1.90 -16.97 -0.67
C SER A 426 -0.72 -16.00 -0.69
N LYS A 427 0.45 -16.52 -0.29
CA LYS A 427 1.73 -15.77 -0.24
C LYS A 427 2.03 -15.05 -1.56
N ARG A 428 2.49 -13.80 -1.49
CA ARG A 428 3.03 -13.04 -2.64
C ARG A 428 4.21 -12.18 -2.23
N SER A 429 5.21 -12.04 -3.11
CA SER A 429 6.34 -11.11 -2.91
C SER A 429 6.21 -9.83 -3.74
N SER A 430 5.02 -9.50 -4.25
CA SER A 430 4.74 -8.22 -4.93
C SER A 430 3.23 -7.95 -4.97
N GLY A 431 2.84 -6.68 -5.03
CA GLY A 431 1.45 -6.24 -5.15
C GLY A 431 1.17 -4.97 -4.35
N THR A 432 -0.10 -4.65 -4.11
CA THR A 432 -0.52 -3.47 -3.34
C THR A 432 -1.26 -3.90 -2.07
N VAL A 433 -0.95 -3.27 -0.93
CA VAL A 433 -1.60 -3.46 0.37
C VAL A 433 -2.29 -2.16 0.78
N ASN A 434 -3.60 -2.22 1.00
CA ASN A 434 -4.39 -1.10 1.53
C ASN A 434 -4.50 -1.24 3.06
N VAL A 435 -3.72 -0.47 3.81
CA VAL A 435 -3.61 -0.63 5.28
C VAL A 435 -4.95 -0.39 5.98
N ALA A 436 -5.79 0.50 5.45
CA ALA A 436 -7.11 0.81 6.00
C ALA A 436 -8.07 -0.40 6.01
N GLU A 437 -7.97 -1.31 5.03
CA GLU A 437 -8.78 -2.53 4.99
C GLU A 437 -8.44 -3.47 6.15
N HIS A 438 -7.15 -3.63 6.47
CA HIS A 438 -6.69 -4.45 7.59
C HIS A 438 -7.09 -3.86 8.94
N PHE A 439 -6.97 -2.55 9.09
CA PHE A 439 -7.35 -1.83 10.31
C PHE A 439 -8.87 -1.89 10.53
N THR A 440 -9.65 -1.75 9.45
CA THR A 440 -11.11 -1.95 9.47
C THR A 440 -11.47 -3.40 9.81
N ALA A 441 -10.77 -4.39 9.26
CA ALA A 441 -11.00 -5.80 9.55
C ALA A 441 -10.70 -6.15 11.02
N TRP A 442 -9.61 -5.66 11.60
CA TRP A 442 -9.31 -5.81 13.03
C TRP A 442 -10.39 -5.17 13.90
N LYS A 443 -10.80 -3.92 13.61
CA LYS A 443 -11.88 -3.24 14.33
C LYS A 443 -13.20 -4.02 14.28
N ASN A 444 -13.56 -4.57 13.11
CA ASN A 444 -14.74 -5.40 12.92
C ASN A 444 -14.64 -6.76 13.64
N ALA A 445 -13.43 -7.29 13.83
CA ALA A 445 -13.16 -8.49 14.63
C ALA A 445 -13.12 -8.22 16.15
N GLY A 446 -13.38 -6.99 16.61
CA GLY A 446 -13.36 -6.61 18.02
C GLY A 446 -11.96 -6.26 18.57
N LEU A 447 -10.99 -6.06 17.68
CA LEU A 447 -9.64 -5.60 18.01
C LEU A 447 -9.56 -4.08 17.80
N PRO A 448 -9.65 -3.25 18.87
CA PRO A 448 -9.67 -1.80 18.71
C PRO A 448 -8.29 -1.25 18.30
N LEU A 449 -8.30 -0.07 17.71
CA LEU A 449 -7.10 0.65 17.28
C LEU A 449 -6.78 1.78 18.27
N GLY A 450 -5.53 2.26 18.24
CA GLY A 450 -5.06 3.40 19.04
C GLY A 450 -4.25 4.39 18.21
N ASP A 451 -3.48 5.24 18.88
CA ASP A 451 -2.64 6.25 18.25
C ASP A 451 -1.50 5.59 17.46
N LEU A 452 -1.51 5.72 16.13
CA LEU A 452 -0.48 5.15 15.27
C LEU A 452 0.88 5.78 15.52
N TYR A 453 1.89 4.93 15.72
CA TYR A 453 3.27 5.35 15.88
C TYR A 453 4.06 5.26 14.58
N GLU A 454 3.84 4.24 13.75
CA GLU A 454 4.46 4.09 12.43
C GLU A 454 3.64 3.16 11.53
N VAL A 455 3.78 3.31 10.22
CA VAL A 455 3.37 2.35 9.18
C VAL A 455 4.58 2.12 8.27
N SER A 456 5.15 0.92 8.28
CA SER A 456 6.42 0.62 7.59
C SER A 456 6.38 -0.72 6.84
N PHE A 457 6.97 -0.79 5.65
CA PHE A 457 7.23 -2.05 4.97
C PHE A 457 8.51 -2.68 5.53
N VAL A 458 8.46 -3.96 5.94
CA VAL A 458 9.52 -4.67 6.67
C VAL A 458 9.99 -5.94 5.95
N VAL A 459 11.28 -6.24 6.13
CA VAL A 459 11.85 -7.59 6.06
C VAL A 459 12.38 -7.93 7.45
N GLU A 460 11.93 -9.04 8.03
CA GLU A 460 12.40 -9.55 9.34
C GLU A 460 12.95 -10.98 9.15
N GLY A 461 14.10 -11.28 9.76
CA GLY A 461 14.76 -12.58 9.74
C GLY A 461 15.03 -13.06 11.16
N TYR A 462 14.51 -14.24 11.52
CA TYR A 462 14.59 -14.78 12.88
C TYR A 462 15.22 -16.17 12.86
N HIS A 463 16.40 -16.33 13.48
CA HIS A 463 17.18 -17.57 13.50
C HIS A 463 17.34 -18.18 12.09
N SER A 464 17.85 -17.37 11.17
CA SER A 464 17.85 -17.67 9.73
C SER A 464 18.97 -16.96 8.98
N THR A 465 19.16 -17.32 7.71
CA THR A 465 20.03 -16.56 6.79
C THR A 465 19.30 -16.30 5.49
N GLY A 466 19.45 -15.11 4.90
CA GLY A 466 18.62 -14.70 3.78
C GLY A 466 18.92 -13.33 3.21
N SER A 467 18.06 -12.89 2.30
CA SER A 467 18.06 -11.53 1.77
C SER A 467 16.68 -11.08 1.31
N GLY A 468 16.45 -9.77 1.33
CA GLY A 468 15.29 -9.12 0.73
C GLY A 468 15.74 -7.86 0.02
N ASP A 469 15.51 -7.80 -1.30
CA ASP A 469 15.56 -6.56 -2.06
C ASP A 469 14.14 -6.05 -2.23
N VAL A 470 13.81 -4.91 -1.63
CA VAL A 470 12.47 -4.32 -1.59
C VAL A 470 12.47 -3.06 -2.43
N VAL A 471 11.68 -3.09 -3.50
CA VAL A 471 11.18 -1.90 -4.18
C VAL A 471 9.79 -1.61 -3.60
N MET A 472 9.54 -0.41 -3.08
CA MET A 472 8.20 -0.04 -2.61
C MET A 472 7.92 1.47 -2.68
N THR A 473 6.64 1.78 -2.86
CA THR A 473 6.06 3.13 -2.75
C THR A 473 4.90 3.11 -1.75
N MET A 474 4.68 4.25 -1.10
CA MET A 474 3.63 4.48 -0.11
C MET A 474 3.01 5.84 -0.41
N ARG A 475 1.68 5.89 -0.42
CA ARG A 475 0.84 7.09 -0.41
C ARG A 475 -0.23 6.93 0.66
#